data_AF-A0A1M6FPZ2-F1
#
_entry.id   AF-A0A1M6FPZ2-F1
#
_cell.length_a   1.000
_cell.length_b   1.000
_cell.length_c   1.000
_cell.angle_alpha   90.00
_cell.angle_beta   90.00
_cell.angle_gamma   90.00
#
_symmetry.space_group_name_H-M   'P 1'
#
loop_
_entity.id
_entity.type
_entity.pdbx_description
1 polymer ?
#
loop_
_entity_poly.entity_id
_entity_poly.type
_entity_poly.pdbx_seq_one_letter_code
_entity_poly.pdbx_strand_id
1 'polypeptide(L)'
;MKNIDFTRALFLITSLLILAAGFFISESNLMVSVVGALIIVSLVVFDIQAPKIAKLSESNPKIKTMRFLNRFAIFFVTTFFIFAMLSPIENLLNSKTHEILIVGVVSIFIMIFGNLSPKIPFNRYLGLRLPWTIRDEDTWKIAHKILGYLAFPVAIGMFASSFFFNIEKVSVTCILIWIIIPSIYSLIFYYKKIKA
;
A
#
# COMPACT_ATOMS: atom_id res chain seq x y z
N MET A 1 -6.68 -17.60 31.65
CA MET A 1 -7.27 -16.64 30.69
C MET A 1 -6.22 -16.30 29.63
N LYS A 2 -6.49 -16.58 28.35
CA LYS A 2 -5.57 -16.24 27.25
C LYS A 2 -5.48 -14.72 27.20
N ASN A 3 -4.34 -14.13 27.57
CA ASN A 3 -4.13 -12.67 27.46
C ASN A 3 -4.41 -12.25 26.02
N ILE A 4 -5.50 -11.50 25.83
CA ILE A 4 -5.82 -10.92 24.53
C ILE A 4 -4.66 -9.98 24.21
N ASP A 5 -3.96 -10.26 23.10
CA ASP A 5 -2.88 -9.41 22.63
C ASP A 5 -3.50 -8.07 22.20
N PHE A 6 -3.39 -7.05 23.06
CA PHE A 6 -3.99 -5.72 22.87
C PHE A 6 -3.79 -5.19 21.45
N THR A 7 -2.60 -5.42 20.88
CA THR A 7 -2.24 -5.11 19.49
C THR A 7 -3.22 -5.67 18.47
N ARG A 8 -3.58 -6.96 18.61
CA ARG A 8 -4.45 -7.66 17.68
C ARG A 8 -5.90 -7.23 17.85
N ALA A 9 -6.32 -7.02 19.09
CA ALA A 9 -7.64 -6.49 19.39
C ALA A 9 -7.80 -5.10 18.78
N LEU A 10 -6.79 -4.22 18.91
CA LEU A 10 -6.81 -2.90 18.31
C LEU A 10 -6.95 -2.97 16.79
N PHE A 11 -6.13 -3.76 16.09
CA PHE A 11 -6.24 -3.90 14.62
C PHE A 11 -7.59 -4.45 14.16
N LEU A 12 -8.19 -5.35 14.94
CA LEU A 12 -9.52 -5.88 14.66
C LEU A 12 -10.61 -4.83 14.90
N ILE A 13 -10.50 -4.05 15.97
CA ILE A 13 -11.45 -2.98 16.26
C ILE A 13 -11.35 -1.88 15.20
N THR A 14 -10.14 -1.44 14.84
CA THR A 14 -9.97 -0.39 13.83
C THR A 14 -10.46 -0.84 12.46
N SER A 15 -10.26 -2.11 12.07
CA SER A 15 -10.79 -2.62 10.80
C SER A 15 -12.33 -2.70 10.79
N LEU A 16 -12.95 -3.14 11.90
CA LEU A 16 -14.40 -3.14 12.04
C LEU A 16 -14.98 -1.72 12.02
N LEU A 17 -14.32 -0.76 12.66
CA LEU A 17 -14.73 0.64 12.64
C LEU A 17 -14.61 1.26 11.25
N ILE A 18 -13.55 0.95 10.49
CA ILE A 18 -13.42 1.41 9.10
C ILE A 18 -14.55 0.86 8.24
N LEU A 19 -14.90 -0.42 8.39
CA LEU A 19 -16.04 -1.01 7.68
C LEU A 19 -17.36 -0.35 8.08
N ALA A 20 -17.62 -0.20 9.39
CA ALA A 20 -18.84 0.44 9.88
C ALA A 20 -18.95 1.90 9.41
N ALA A 21 -17.85 2.65 9.43
CA ALA A 21 -17.78 4.01 8.92
C ALA A 21 -18.24 4.07 7.46
N GLY A 22 -17.79 3.14 6.61
CA GLY A 22 -18.19 3.08 5.20
C GLY A 22 -19.67 2.77 4.95
N PHE A 23 -20.37 2.12 5.88
CA PHE A 23 -21.80 1.82 5.75
C PHE A 23 -22.71 2.88 6.37
N PHE A 24 -22.33 3.42 7.53
CA PHE A 24 -23.22 4.25 8.34
C PHE A 24 -23.00 5.75 8.17
N ILE A 25 -21.83 6.18 7.67
CA ILE A 25 -21.53 7.60 7.49
C ILE A 25 -21.88 8.00 6.06
N SER A 26 -23.01 8.71 5.90
CA SER A 26 -23.44 9.23 4.60
C SER A 26 -22.65 10.46 4.16
N GLU A 27 -22.15 11.25 5.12
CA GLU A 27 -21.36 12.46 4.85
C GLU A 27 -19.94 12.10 4.39
N SER A 28 -19.63 12.39 3.12
CA SER A 28 -18.37 11.99 2.48
C SER A 28 -17.14 12.50 3.23
N ASN A 29 -17.14 13.76 3.64
CA ASN A 29 -16.00 14.39 4.34
C ASN A 29 -15.79 13.78 5.72
N LEU A 30 -16.87 13.54 6.47
CA LEU A 30 -16.79 12.93 7.80
C LEU A 30 -16.35 11.47 7.70
N MET A 31 -16.82 10.73 6.70
CA MET A 31 -16.41 9.36 6.43
C MET A 31 -14.90 9.29 6.15
N VAL A 32 -14.41 10.10 5.20
CA VAL A 32 -12.99 10.15 4.87
C VAL A 32 -12.18 10.53 6.10
N SER A 33 -12.63 11.52 6.89
CA SER A 33 -12.00 11.95 8.15
C SER A 33 -11.79 10.81 9.14
N VAL A 34 -12.87 10.08 9.46
CA VAL A 34 -12.85 8.98 10.42
C VAL A 34 -11.99 7.83 9.91
N VAL A 35 -12.16 7.42 8.65
CA VAL A 35 -11.39 6.31 8.05
C VAL A 35 -9.91 6.64 8.02
N GLY A 36 -9.53 7.85 7.58
CA GLY A 36 -8.14 8.28 7.55
C GLY A 36 -7.50 8.29 8.93
N ALA A 37 -8.18 8.81 9.95
CA ALA A 37 -7.70 8.80 11.33
C ALA A 37 -7.47 7.38 11.86
N LEU A 38 -8.41 6.45 11.63
CA LEU A 38 -8.29 5.05 12.04
C LEU A 38 -7.14 4.32 11.36
N ILE A 39 -6.91 4.59 10.07
CA ILE A 39 -5.77 4.04 9.32
C ILE A 39 -4.46 4.58 9.92
N ILE A 40 -4.35 5.89 10.15
CA ILE A 40 -3.13 6.51 10.71
C ILE A 40 -2.84 5.93 12.10
N VAL A 41 -3.83 5.82 12.99
CA VAL A 41 -3.67 5.19 14.32
C VAL A 41 -3.15 3.76 14.19
N SER A 42 -3.72 2.98 13.27
CA SER A 42 -3.28 1.59 13.03
C SER A 42 -1.82 1.54 12.57
N LEU A 43 -1.42 2.39 11.63
CA LEU A 43 -0.05 2.44 11.14
C LEU A 43 0.96 2.93 12.20
N VAL A 44 0.58 3.89 13.03
CA VAL A 44 1.41 4.36 14.16
C VAL A 44 1.63 3.23 15.17
N VAL A 45 0.56 2.51 15.53
CA VAL A 45 0.67 1.34 16.43
C VAL A 45 1.55 0.26 15.81
N PHE A 46 1.43 0.01 14.50
CA PHE A 46 2.32 -0.91 13.80
C PHE A 46 3.80 -0.49 13.89
N ASP A 47 4.13 0.80 13.75
CA ASP A 47 5.52 1.30 13.85
C ASP A 47 6.12 1.04 15.25
N ILE A 48 5.36 1.40 16.29
CA ILE A 48 5.76 1.24 17.69
C ILE A 48 5.95 -0.24 18.01
N GLN A 49 4.98 -1.07 17.63
CA GLN A 49 4.93 -2.48 18.03
C GLN A 49 5.58 -3.43 17.02
N ALA A 50 6.22 -2.92 15.97
CA ALA A 50 6.90 -3.72 14.94
C ALA A 50 7.82 -4.83 15.50
N PRO A 51 8.68 -4.60 16.51
CA PRO A 51 9.52 -5.66 17.09
C PRO A 51 8.70 -6.81 17.69
N LYS A 52 7.66 -6.46 18.48
CA LYS A 52 6.77 -7.42 19.15
C LYS A 52 5.93 -8.20 18.13
N ILE A 53 5.39 -7.51 17.13
CA ILE A 53 4.62 -8.10 16.04
C ILE A 53 5.49 -9.09 15.27
N ALA A 54 6.71 -8.68 14.88
CA ALA A 54 7.61 -9.53 14.12
C ALA A 54 8.34 -10.59 14.93
N LYS A 55 8.27 -10.54 16.26
CA LYS A 55 9.01 -11.41 17.19
C LYS A 55 10.52 -11.37 16.92
N LEU A 56 11.04 -10.18 16.62
CA LEU A 56 12.47 -9.93 16.39
C LEU A 56 12.97 -8.92 17.40
N SER A 57 14.28 -8.93 17.66
CA SER A 57 14.93 -7.89 18.46
C SER A 57 14.74 -6.52 17.81
N GLU A 58 14.67 -5.47 18.63
CA GLU A 58 14.50 -4.10 18.13
C GLU A 58 15.67 -3.65 17.24
N SER A 59 16.88 -4.14 17.52
CA SER A 59 18.09 -3.89 16.73
C SER A 59 18.13 -4.63 15.38
N ASN A 60 17.17 -5.51 15.08
CA ASN A 60 17.19 -6.30 13.86
C ASN A 60 17.02 -5.40 12.61
N PRO A 61 17.89 -5.54 11.58
CA PRO A 61 17.79 -4.74 10.35
C PRO A 61 16.42 -4.84 9.66
N LYS A 62 15.73 -5.98 9.76
CA LYS A 62 14.38 -6.15 9.20
C LYS A 62 13.37 -5.22 9.86
N ILE A 63 13.46 -5.01 11.17
CA ILE A 63 12.60 -4.05 11.89
C ILE A 63 12.86 -2.63 11.43
N LYS A 64 14.13 -2.25 11.25
CA LYS A 64 14.49 -0.93 10.72
C LYS A 64 13.87 -0.69 9.35
N THR A 65 13.98 -1.67 8.44
CA THR A 65 13.34 -1.59 7.12
C THR A 65 11.82 -1.56 7.21
N MET A 66 11.20 -2.36 8.08
CA MET A 66 9.74 -2.35 8.29
C MET A 66 9.23 -0.99 8.77
N ARG A 67 9.89 -0.40 9.78
CA ARG A 67 9.56 0.95 10.29
C ARG A 67 9.75 2.01 9.21
N PHE A 68 10.85 1.95 8.46
CA PHE A 68 11.10 2.89 7.34
C PHE A 68 9.97 2.83 6.30
N LEU A 69 9.60 1.64 5.83
CA LEU A 69 8.52 1.45 4.86
C LEU A 69 7.17 1.90 5.41
N ASN A 70 6.89 1.60 6.68
CA ASN A 70 5.65 1.99 7.32
C ASN A 70 5.54 3.50 7.51
N ARG A 71 6.61 4.19 7.91
CA ARG A 71 6.64 5.65 8.01
C ARG A 71 6.46 6.33 6.66
N PHE A 72 7.01 5.74 5.60
CA PHE A 72 6.75 6.20 4.24
C PHE A 72 5.27 6.05 3.86
N ALA A 73 4.64 4.93 4.24
CA ALA A 73 3.20 4.73 4.06
C ALA A 73 2.37 5.73 4.88
N ILE A 74 2.74 6.00 6.15
CA ILE A 74 2.07 7.02 6.98
C ILE A 74 2.15 8.39 6.32
N PHE A 75 3.32 8.80 5.85
CA PHE A 75 3.51 10.06 5.13
C PHE A 75 2.56 10.15 3.93
N PHE A 76 2.54 9.11 3.08
CA PHE A 76 1.69 9.11 1.89
C PHE A 76 0.18 9.13 2.22
N VAL A 77 -0.25 8.30 3.16
CA VAL A 77 -1.65 8.28 3.63
C VAL A 77 -2.06 9.62 4.22
N THR A 78 -1.17 10.28 4.96
CA THR A 78 -1.44 11.58 5.57
C THR A 78 -1.54 12.68 4.53
N THR A 79 -0.63 12.69 3.54
CA THR A 79 -0.70 13.63 2.41
C THR A 79 -1.99 13.43 1.60
N PHE A 80 -2.35 12.18 1.30
CA PHE A 80 -3.60 11.87 0.59
C PHE A 80 -4.84 12.28 1.40
N PHE A 81 -4.81 12.04 2.72
CA PHE A 81 -5.87 12.44 3.63
C PHE A 81 -6.07 13.96 3.69
N ILE A 82 -4.98 14.72 3.85
CA ILE A 82 -5.01 16.19 3.84
C ILE A 82 -5.55 16.68 2.50
N PHE A 83 -5.08 16.12 1.39
CA PHE A 83 -5.54 16.48 0.06
C PHE A 83 -7.05 16.22 -0.12
N ALA A 84 -7.54 15.06 0.31
CA ALA A 84 -8.96 14.74 0.26
C ALA A 84 -9.82 15.66 1.15
N MET A 85 -9.30 16.09 2.31
CA MET A 85 -9.98 17.06 3.18
C MET A 85 -10.00 18.48 2.61
N LEU A 86 -9.03 18.84 1.76
CA LEU A 86 -8.98 20.14 1.08
C LEU A 86 -9.83 20.17 -0.20
N SER A 87 -10.35 19.01 -0.64
CA SER A 87 -11.18 18.89 -1.84
C SER A 87 -12.42 19.81 -1.87
N PRO A 88 -13.13 20.08 -0.77
CA PRO A 88 -14.23 21.04 -0.76
C PRO A 88 -13.81 22.50 -1.05
N ILE A 89 -12.50 22.82 -1.03
CA ILE A 89 -11.96 24.15 -1.34
C ILE A 89 -11.67 24.29 -2.87
N GLU A 90 -11.96 23.25 -3.67
CA GLU A 90 -11.69 23.14 -5.11
C GLU A 90 -12.43 24.11 -6.03
N ASN A 91 -13.23 25.04 -5.53
CA ASN A 91 -13.87 26.08 -6.35
C ASN A 91 -12.89 27.01 -7.10
N LEU A 92 -11.57 26.75 -7.02
CA LEU A 92 -10.50 27.51 -7.67
C LEU A 92 -9.77 26.76 -8.80
N LEU A 93 -9.89 25.43 -8.92
CA LEU A 93 -9.18 24.63 -9.94
C LEU A 93 -10.17 23.93 -10.88
N ASN A 94 -9.84 23.90 -12.18
CA ASN A 94 -10.59 23.10 -13.15
C ASN A 94 -10.58 21.62 -12.75
N SER A 95 -11.73 20.94 -12.76
CA SER A 95 -11.90 19.55 -12.33
C SER A 95 -10.90 18.60 -12.99
N LYS A 96 -10.63 18.80 -14.29
CA LYS A 96 -9.64 18.00 -15.02
C LYS A 96 -8.21 18.17 -14.49
N THR A 97 -7.83 19.38 -14.07
CA THR A 97 -6.51 19.64 -13.49
C THR A 97 -6.35 18.93 -12.16
N HIS A 98 -7.41 18.93 -11.34
CA HIS A 98 -7.42 18.24 -10.05
C HIS A 98 -7.21 16.72 -10.21
N GLU A 99 -7.95 16.08 -11.12
CA GLU A 99 -7.81 14.65 -11.39
C GLU A 99 -6.40 14.28 -11.87
N ILE A 100 -5.80 15.08 -12.76
CA ILE A 100 -4.43 14.87 -13.25
C ILE A 100 -3.41 15.00 -12.10
N LEU A 101 -3.60 15.93 -11.17
CA LEU A 101 -2.74 16.06 -9.98
C LEU A 101 -2.82 14.82 -9.09
N ILE A 102 -4.02 14.27 -8.86
CA ILE A 102 -4.18 13.01 -8.12
C ILE A 102 -3.40 11.88 -8.80
N VAL A 103 -3.59 11.70 -10.10
CA VAL A 103 -2.87 10.68 -10.87
C VAL A 103 -1.36 10.88 -10.74
N GLY A 104 -0.87 12.12 -10.83
CA GLY A 104 0.55 12.43 -10.66
C GLY A 104 1.09 11.99 -9.30
N VAL A 105 0.37 12.29 -8.21
CA VAL A 105 0.73 11.88 -6.85
C VAL A 105 0.76 10.36 -6.72
N VAL A 106 -0.24 9.66 -7.26
CA VAL A 106 -0.30 8.19 -7.24
C VAL A 106 0.81 7.57 -8.09
N SER A 107 1.12 8.15 -9.25
CA SER A 107 2.24 7.70 -10.09
C SER A 107 3.59 7.83 -9.37
N ILE A 108 3.83 8.96 -8.69
CA ILE A 108 5.03 9.16 -7.87
C ILE A 108 5.12 8.12 -6.75
N PHE A 109 3.99 7.82 -6.10
CA PHE A 109 3.92 6.78 -5.09
C PHE A 109 4.29 5.41 -5.63
N ILE A 110 3.72 5.01 -6.77
CA ILE A 110 4.03 3.75 -7.43
C ILE A 110 5.53 3.67 -7.72
N MET A 111 6.15 4.73 -8.26
CA MET A 111 7.59 4.77 -8.53
C MET A 111 8.42 4.59 -7.26
N ILE A 112 8.14 5.35 -6.20
CA ILE A 112 8.92 5.28 -4.96
C ILE A 112 8.74 3.92 -4.29
N PHE A 113 7.49 3.46 -4.15
CA PHE A 113 7.20 2.18 -3.54
C PHE A 113 7.79 1.02 -4.35
N GLY A 114 7.70 1.09 -5.68
CA GLY A 114 8.35 0.16 -6.58
C GLY A 114 9.86 0.09 -6.39
N ASN A 115 10.53 1.24 -6.29
CA ASN A 115 11.97 1.28 -6.03
C ASN A 115 12.35 0.72 -4.64
N LEU A 116 11.42 0.77 -3.69
CA LEU A 116 11.60 0.17 -2.36
C LEU A 116 11.27 -1.32 -2.32
N SER A 117 10.41 -1.82 -3.22
CA SER A 117 9.93 -3.20 -3.25
C SER A 117 11.06 -4.25 -3.21
N PRO A 118 12.11 -4.20 -4.05
CA PRO A 118 13.21 -5.18 -4.01
C PRO A 118 13.99 -5.19 -2.69
N LYS A 119 13.91 -4.11 -1.90
CA LYS A 119 14.61 -3.95 -0.61
C LYS A 119 13.80 -4.53 0.55
N ILE A 120 12.57 -4.96 0.31
CA ILE A 120 11.70 -5.54 1.34
C ILE A 120 12.24 -6.93 1.70
N PRO A 121 12.75 -7.13 2.93
CA PRO A 121 13.30 -8.42 3.34
C PRO A 121 12.18 -9.46 3.41
N PHE A 122 12.51 -10.74 3.24
CA PHE A 122 11.55 -11.81 3.46
C PHE A 122 11.01 -11.78 4.90
N ASN A 123 9.70 -11.56 5.03
CA ASN A 123 9.03 -11.33 6.30
C ASN A 123 7.53 -11.70 6.22
N ARG A 124 6.85 -11.74 7.39
CA ARG A 124 5.44 -12.15 7.53
C ARG A 124 4.45 -10.96 7.55
N TYR A 125 4.85 -9.74 7.24
CA TYR A 125 4.02 -8.56 7.50
C TYR A 125 3.91 -7.60 6.31
N LEU A 126 5.00 -7.30 5.61
CA LEU A 126 5.08 -6.32 4.52
C LEU A 126 5.53 -6.96 3.21
N GLY A 127 4.91 -6.55 2.09
CA GLY A 127 5.26 -6.97 0.74
C GLY A 127 4.11 -7.62 -0.02
N LEU A 128 4.38 -8.13 -1.22
CA LEU A 128 3.46 -8.90 -2.05
C LEU A 128 3.33 -10.34 -1.50
N ARG A 129 2.27 -10.59 -0.73
CA ARG A 129 2.07 -11.83 0.03
C ARG A 129 1.03 -12.74 -0.61
N LEU A 130 1.50 -13.54 -1.56
CA LEU A 130 0.71 -14.56 -2.23
C LEU A 130 1.06 -15.93 -1.62
N PRO A 131 0.19 -16.94 -1.72
CA PRO A 131 0.43 -18.27 -1.13
C PRO A 131 1.78 -18.89 -1.52
N TRP A 132 2.30 -18.58 -2.71
CA TRP A 132 3.61 -19.04 -3.18
C TRP A 132 4.77 -18.13 -2.75
N THR A 133 4.60 -16.79 -2.73
CA THR A 133 5.69 -15.87 -2.38
C THR A 133 6.10 -15.98 -0.92
N ILE A 134 5.17 -16.34 -0.02
CA ILE A 134 5.46 -16.52 1.41
C ILE A 134 6.12 -17.87 1.74
N ARG A 135 6.14 -18.82 0.80
CA ARG A 135 6.68 -20.17 1.00
C ARG A 135 8.15 -20.29 0.61
N ASP A 136 8.64 -19.38 -0.21
CA ASP A 136 9.97 -19.45 -0.79
C ASP A 136 10.61 -18.06 -0.92
N GLU A 137 11.79 -17.89 -0.34
CA GLU A 137 12.50 -16.60 -0.31
C GLU A 137 12.97 -16.16 -1.70
N ASP A 138 13.34 -17.09 -2.58
CA ASP A 138 13.75 -16.74 -3.94
C ASP A 138 12.56 -16.25 -4.77
N THR A 139 11.42 -16.92 -4.65
CA THR A 139 10.14 -16.49 -5.24
C THR A 139 9.73 -15.12 -4.71
N TRP A 140 9.92 -14.85 -3.42
CA TRP A 140 9.71 -13.52 -2.83
C TRP A 140 10.58 -12.46 -3.50
N LYS A 141 11.90 -12.71 -3.59
CA LYS A 141 12.87 -11.76 -4.17
C LYS A 141 12.53 -11.45 -5.63
N ILE A 142 12.18 -12.44 -6.42
CA ILE A 142 11.81 -12.27 -7.84
C ILE A 142 10.51 -11.48 -7.98
N ALA A 143 9.48 -11.80 -7.19
CA ALA A 143 8.21 -11.08 -7.22
C ALA A 143 8.42 -9.57 -6.96
N HIS A 144 9.18 -9.24 -5.92
CA HIS A 144 9.45 -7.87 -5.53
C HIS A 144 10.41 -7.14 -6.47
N LYS A 145 11.35 -7.86 -7.10
CA LYS A 145 12.23 -7.33 -8.14
C LYS A 145 11.42 -6.90 -9.38
N ILE A 146 10.50 -7.74 -9.84
CA ILE A 146 9.65 -7.45 -10.99
C ILE A 146 8.66 -6.34 -10.67
N LEU A 147 8.04 -6.36 -9.48
CA LEU A 147 7.18 -5.28 -9.00
C LEU A 147 7.91 -3.93 -9.02
N GLY A 148 9.20 -3.91 -8.65
CA GLY A 148 10.02 -2.71 -8.71
C GLY A 148 10.34 -2.24 -10.13
N TYR A 149 10.71 -3.14 -11.04
CA TYR A 149 10.98 -2.77 -12.44
C TYR A 149 9.75 -2.28 -13.19
N LEU A 150 8.57 -2.83 -12.90
CA LEU A 150 7.33 -2.41 -13.54
C LEU A 150 6.81 -1.06 -13.06
N ALA A 151 7.21 -0.63 -11.86
CA ALA A 151 6.68 0.58 -11.26
C ALA A 151 6.90 1.83 -12.12
N PHE A 152 8.11 2.02 -12.64
CA PHE A 152 8.43 3.16 -13.50
C PHE A 152 7.62 3.19 -14.81
N PRO A 153 7.66 2.16 -15.68
CA PRO A 153 6.91 2.19 -16.93
C PRO A 153 5.40 2.28 -16.70
N VAL A 154 4.86 1.61 -15.67
CA VAL A 154 3.43 1.71 -15.34
C VAL A 154 3.07 3.11 -14.85
N ALA A 155 3.84 3.70 -13.94
CA ALA A 155 3.54 5.03 -13.40
C ALA A 155 3.65 6.13 -14.46
N ILE A 156 4.66 6.06 -15.34
CA ILE A 156 4.81 6.98 -16.48
C ILE A 156 3.65 6.78 -17.46
N GLY A 157 3.33 5.54 -17.80
CA GLY A 157 2.21 5.22 -18.68
C GLY A 157 0.87 5.70 -18.12
N MET A 158 0.64 5.52 -16.82
CA MET A 158 -0.56 5.98 -16.12
C MET A 158 -0.67 7.51 -16.16
N PHE A 159 0.43 8.23 -15.88
CA PHE A 159 0.44 9.69 -15.90
C PHE A 159 0.30 10.25 -17.33
N ALA A 160 0.95 9.66 -18.33
CA ALA A 160 0.82 10.11 -19.71
C ALA A 160 -0.59 9.85 -20.26
N SER A 161 -1.18 8.69 -19.92
CA SER A 161 -2.50 8.29 -20.43
C SER A 161 -3.64 9.10 -19.81
N SER A 162 -3.46 9.70 -18.62
CA SER A 162 -4.50 10.50 -17.96
C SER A 162 -4.86 11.79 -18.71
N PHE A 163 -3.99 12.28 -19.59
CA PHE A 163 -4.27 13.46 -20.43
C PHE A 163 -5.26 13.17 -21.56
N PHE A 164 -5.28 11.93 -22.05
CA PHE A 164 -5.97 11.53 -23.28
C PHE A 164 -7.18 10.62 -23.03
N PHE A 165 -7.16 9.83 -21.95
CA PHE A 165 -8.17 8.82 -21.66
C PHE A 165 -8.89 9.09 -20.34
N ASN A 166 -9.96 8.34 -20.09
CA ASN A 166 -10.68 8.39 -18.82
C ASN A 166 -9.75 7.92 -17.67
N ILE A 167 -9.58 8.80 -16.67
CA ILE A 167 -8.61 8.63 -15.59
C ILE A 167 -8.90 7.41 -14.74
N GLU A 168 -10.16 7.17 -14.38
CA GLU A 168 -10.56 6.01 -13.58
C GLU A 168 -10.15 4.70 -14.25
N LYS A 169 -10.48 4.54 -15.54
CA LYS A 169 -10.12 3.35 -16.32
C LYS A 169 -8.62 3.16 -16.44
N VAL A 170 -7.88 4.24 -16.70
CA VAL A 170 -6.41 4.22 -16.81
C VAL A 170 -5.79 3.78 -15.47
N SER A 171 -6.18 4.43 -14.37
CA SER A 171 -5.64 4.13 -13.04
C SER A 171 -5.91 2.68 -12.63
N VAL A 172 -7.15 2.20 -12.77
CA VAL A 172 -7.50 0.80 -12.45
C VAL A 172 -6.66 -0.16 -13.29
N THR A 173 -6.58 0.06 -14.61
CA THR A 173 -5.84 -0.83 -15.52
C THR A 173 -4.35 -0.88 -15.18
N CYS A 174 -3.72 0.27 -14.96
CA CYS A 174 -2.30 0.38 -14.61
C CYS A 174 -1.99 -0.29 -13.27
N ILE A 175 -2.80 -0.06 -12.24
CA ILE A 175 -2.62 -0.69 -10.92
C ILE A 175 -2.76 -2.21 -11.02
N LEU A 176 -3.76 -2.70 -11.76
CA LEU A 176 -3.93 -4.13 -11.99
C LEU A 176 -2.72 -4.73 -12.71
N ILE A 177 -2.22 -4.09 -13.77
CA ILE A 177 -1.01 -4.53 -14.47
C ILE A 177 0.19 -4.61 -13.51
N TRP A 178 0.38 -3.58 -12.68
CA TRP A 178 1.49 -3.50 -11.74
C TRP A 178 1.47 -4.64 -10.70
N ILE A 179 0.28 -5.09 -10.27
CA ILE A 179 0.14 -6.15 -9.26
C ILE A 179 0.09 -7.54 -9.92
N ILE A 180 -0.67 -7.70 -11.01
CA ILE A 180 -0.95 -9.00 -11.64
C ILE A 180 0.31 -9.58 -12.28
N ILE A 181 1.10 -8.79 -13.00
CA ILE A 181 2.30 -9.30 -13.69
C ILE A 181 3.31 -9.94 -12.71
N PRO A 182 3.76 -9.27 -11.63
CA PRO A 182 4.69 -9.91 -10.68
C PRO A 182 4.04 -11.09 -9.95
N SER A 183 2.71 -11.06 -9.75
CA SER A 183 1.96 -12.17 -9.16
C SER A 183 2.00 -13.42 -10.05
N ILE A 184 1.67 -13.29 -11.34
CA ILE A 184 1.69 -14.40 -12.30
C ILE A 184 3.11 -14.90 -12.52
N TYR A 185 4.08 -13.99 -12.70
CA TYR A 185 5.46 -14.39 -12.92
C TYR A 185 6.01 -15.18 -11.72
N SER A 186 5.77 -14.70 -10.50
CA SER A 186 6.22 -15.40 -9.30
C SER A 186 5.54 -16.76 -9.11
N LEU A 187 4.29 -16.92 -9.55
CA LEU A 187 3.59 -18.20 -9.56
C LEU A 187 4.29 -19.21 -10.49
N ILE A 188 4.57 -18.78 -11.73
CA ILE A 188 5.24 -19.63 -12.73
C ILE A 188 6.63 -20.02 -12.24
N PHE A 189 7.38 -19.08 -11.68
CA PHE A 189 8.71 -19.34 -11.11
C PHE A 189 8.65 -20.39 -9.99
N TYR A 190 7.71 -20.24 -9.05
CA TYR A 190 7.52 -21.16 -7.93
C TYR A 190 7.20 -22.58 -8.40
N TYR A 191 6.27 -22.73 -9.35
CA TYR A 191 5.91 -24.05 -9.87
C TYR A 191 7.04 -24.73 -10.65
N LYS A 192 7.83 -23.96 -11.41
CA LYS A 192 9.01 -24.52 -12.10
C LYS A 192 10.04 -25.02 -11.09
N LYS A 193 10.22 -24.31 -9.98
CA LYS A 193 11.15 -24.70 -8.91
C LYS A 193 10.73 -25.97 -8.17
N ILE A 194 9.43 -26.20 -7.96
CA ILE A 194 8.94 -27.43 -7.30
C ILE A 194 9.00 -28.66 -8.20
N LYS A 195 8.84 -28.48 -9.52
CA LYS A 195 8.86 -29.58 -10.49
C LYS A 195 10.27 -30.04 -10.87
N ALA A 196 11.29 -29.24 -10.58
CA ALA A 196 12.70 -29.57 -10.79
C ALA A 196 13.26 -30.31 -9.57
#